data_AF-A0A193GNQ1-F1
#
_entry.id   AF-A0A193GNQ1-F1
#
_cell.length_a   1.000
_cell.length_b   1.000
_cell.length_c   1.000
_cell.angle_alpha   90.00
_cell.angle_beta   90.00
_cell.angle_gamma   90.00
#
_symmetry.space_group_name_H-M   'P 1'
#
loop_
_entity.id
_entity.type
_entity.pdbx_description
1 polymer ?
#
loop_
_entity_poly.entity_id
_entity_poly.type
_entity_poly.pdbx_seq_one_letter_code
_entity_poly.pdbx_strand_id
1 'polypeptide(L)'
;DEYIVVFSRSTTRLILNEAELIMALAQEFQMRVVTVSLEEQPFPSIVQVISGASMLVSMHGAQLITSLFLPRGAAVVELFPFAVNPEQYTPYKTLASLPGMDLHYVSWRNTKEENTITHPDRPWEQGGIAHLEKEEQERILESKDVPRHLCCRNPEWLFRIYQDTLVDIPSFLEVLKEGMKTKPSLKKSKPASTVHPGRVREPQCQTSVQTTNEAKLTVSWQIPWNLKYLKVRE
;
A
#
# COMPACT_ATOMS: atom_id res chain seq x y z
N ASP A 1 -5.30 -11.54 -20.27
CA ASP A 1 -3.95 -12.00 -19.91
C ASP A 1 -3.63 -11.54 -18.51
N GLU A 2 -3.26 -12.47 -17.63
CA GLU A 2 -2.83 -12.17 -16.27
C GLU A 2 -1.39 -11.61 -16.26
N TYR A 3 -1.12 -10.69 -15.36
CA TYR A 3 0.21 -10.07 -15.24
C TYR A 3 0.50 -9.65 -13.80
N ILE A 4 1.79 -9.58 -13.52
CA ILE A 4 2.37 -9.12 -12.26
C ILE A 4 2.88 -7.70 -12.45
N VAL A 5 2.65 -6.84 -11.47
CA VAL A 5 3.21 -5.49 -11.45
C VAL A 5 4.33 -5.43 -10.42
N VAL A 6 5.48 -4.90 -10.81
CA VAL A 6 6.60 -4.61 -9.92
C VAL A 6 6.77 -3.10 -9.84
N PHE A 7 6.79 -2.54 -8.63
CA PHE A 7 7.17 -1.14 -8.45
C PHE A 7 8.68 -0.98 -8.53
N SER A 8 9.13 -0.19 -9.48
CA SER A 8 10.50 0.30 -9.57
C SER A 8 10.66 1.63 -8.84
N ARG A 9 11.88 1.91 -8.39
CA ARG A 9 12.29 3.11 -7.68
C ARG A 9 13.64 3.55 -8.23
N SER A 10 13.90 4.85 -8.28
CA SER A 10 15.17 5.39 -8.80
C SER A 10 16.01 6.16 -7.77
N THR A 11 15.44 6.43 -6.58
CA THR A 11 16.07 7.30 -5.57
C THR A 11 16.43 6.58 -4.28
N THR A 12 15.48 5.84 -3.70
CA THR A 12 15.64 5.21 -2.38
C THR A 12 14.90 3.89 -2.32
N ARG A 13 15.39 2.95 -1.48
CA ARG A 13 14.79 1.61 -1.30
C ARG A 13 14.77 0.84 -2.61
N LEU A 14 15.91 0.84 -3.29
CA LEU A 14 16.06 0.19 -4.60
C LEU A 14 16.07 -1.33 -4.44
N ILE A 15 15.49 -2.01 -5.42
CA ILE A 15 15.72 -3.44 -5.65
C ILE A 15 16.93 -3.54 -6.57
N LEU A 16 18.07 -3.95 -6.04
CA LEU A 16 19.35 -3.86 -6.76
C LEU A 16 19.43 -4.83 -7.95
N ASN A 17 18.74 -5.97 -7.87
CA ASN A 17 18.62 -6.98 -8.91
C ASN A 17 17.21 -7.06 -9.49
N GLU A 18 16.58 -5.91 -9.77
CA GLU A 18 15.19 -5.84 -10.27
C GLU A 18 14.96 -6.71 -11.52
N ALA A 19 15.91 -6.74 -12.45
CA ALA A 19 15.82 -7.56 -13.66
C ALA A 19 15.76 -9.07 -13.34
N GLU A 20 16.55 -9.54 -12.36
CA GLU A 20 16.51 -10.95 -11.91
C GLU A 20 15.18 -11.27 -11.25
N LEU A 21 14.66 -10.36 -10.42
CA LEU A 21 13.35 -10.50 -9.77
C LEU A 21 12.22 -10.60 -10.81
N ILE A 22 12.24 -9.72 -11.82
CA ILE A 22 11.27 -9.73 -12.92
C ILE A 22 11.32 -11.05 -13.69
N MET A 23 12.51 -11.52 -14.05
CA MET A 23 12.66 -12.80 -14.76
C MET A 23 12.17 -13.98 -13.91
N ALA A 24 12.52 -14.00 -12.62
CA ALA A 24 12.11 -15.05 -11.70
C ALA A 24 10.59 -15.10 -11.53
N LEU A 25 9.93 -13.95 -11.37
CA LEU A 25 8.47 -13.84 -11.31
C LEU A 25 7.81 -14.31 -12.62
N ALA A 26 8.34 -13.87 -13.76
CA ALA A 26 7.80 -14.27 -15.07
C ALA A 26 7.89 -15.78 -15.29
N GLN A 27 9.03 -16.39 -14.93
CA GLN A 27 9.28 -17.82 -15.08
C GLN A 27 8.45 -18.65 -14.08
N GLU A 28 8.37 -18.23 -12.82
CA GLU A 28 7.67 -19.00 -11.80
C GLU A 28 6.15 -19.03 -12.06
N PHE A 29 5.56 -17.89 -12.42
CA PHE A 29 4.11 -17.77 -12.56
C PHE A 29 3.62 -17.89 -14.01
N GLN A 30 4.53 -17.95 -14.99
CA GLN A 30 4.19 -17.93 -16.42
C GLN A 30 3.30 -16.72 -16.78
N MET A 31 3.56 -15.59 -16.12
CA MET A 31 2.83 -14.33 -16.31
C MET A 31 3.76 -13.28 -16.89
N ARG A 32 3.18 -12.36 -17.68
CA ARG A 32 3.90 -11.14 -18.05
C ARG A 32 4.15 -10.31 -16.79
N VAL A 33 5.33 -9.70 -16.69
CA VAL A 33 5.67 -8.78 -15.61
C VAL A 33 5.77 -7.37 -16.18
N VAL A 34 5.15 -6.41 -15.50
CA VAL A 34 5.11 -4.99 -15.88
C VAL A 34 5.75 -4.18 -14.76
N THR A 35 6.64 -3.27 -15.11
CA THR A 35 7.20 -2.32 -14.16
C THR A 35 6.42 -1.01 -14.17
N VAL A 36 6.26 -0.42 -12.99
CA VAL A 36 5.67 0.91 -12.81
C VAL A 36 6.54 1.73 -11.86
N SER A 37 6.62 3.05 -12.07
CA SER A 37 7.38 3.97 -11.23
C SER A 37 6.59 5.25 -11.00
N LEU A 38 6.51 5.70 -9.74
CA LEU A 38 5.87 6.99 -9.41
C LEU A 38 6.70 8.18 -9.88
N GLU A 39 8.00 7.99 -10.08
CA GLU A 39 8.93 8.99 -10.57
C GLU A 39 8.82 9.20 -12.09
N GLU A 40 8.45 8.15 -12.83
CA GLU A 40 8.42 8.17 -14.31
C GLU A 40 7.01 8.26 -14.89
N GLN A 41 6.01 7.73 -14.20
CA GLN A 41 4.65 7.58 -14.73
C GLN A 41 3.63 8.38 -13.91
N PRO A 42 2.63 9.00 -14.56
CA PRO A 42 1.58 9.70 -13.86
C PRO A 42 0.69 8.70 -13.09
N PHE A 43 0.28 9.09 -11.89
CA PHE A 43 -0.50 8.24 -10.99
C PHE A 43 -1.74 7.58 -11.62
N PRO A 44 -2.57 8.26 -12.43
CA PRO A 44 -3.71 7.61 -13.10
C PRO A 44 -3.33 6.44 -13.99
N SER A 45 -2.19 6.51 -14.69
CA SER A 45 -1.69 5.42 -15.53
C SER A 45 -1.24 4.23 -14.69
N ILE A 46 -0.59 4.48 -13.55
CA ILE A 46 -0.22 3.43 -12.60
C ILE A 46 -1.47 2.73 -12.05
N VAL A 47 -2.49 3.50 -11.66
CA VAL A 47 -3.78 2.94 -11.19
C VAL A 47 -4.41 2.07 -12.28
N GLN A 48 -4.44 2.53 -13.53
CA GLN A 48 -4.98 1.75 -14.64
C GLN A 48 -4.26 0.41 -14.83
N VAL A 49 -2.93 0.37 -14.68
CA VAL A 49 -2.15 -0.88 -14.75
C VAL A 49 -2.40 -1.76 -13.53
N ILE A 50 -2.45 -1.20 -12.33
CA ILE A 50 -2.67 -1.99 -11.10
C ILE A 50 -4.10 -2.57 -11.06
N SER A 51 -5.10 -1.87 -11.60
CA SER A 51 -6.49 -2.33 -11.62
C SER A 51 -6.75 -3.59 -12.42
N GLY A 52 -5.80 -4.06 -13.23
CA GLY A 52 -5.90 -5.33 -13.95
C GLY A 52 -4.86 -6.38 -13.52
N ALA A 53 -4.04 -6.09 -12.52
CA ALA A 53 -2.94 -6.96 -12.12
C ALA A 53 -3.40 -8.12 -11.22
N SER A 54 -2.80 -9.29 -11.39
CA SER A 54 -3.01 -10.44 -10.50
C SER A 54 -2.15 -10.37 -9.23
N MET A 55 -1.05 -9.62 -9.29
CA MET A 55 -0.10 -9.46 -8.20
C MET A 55 0.59 -8.10 -8.28
N LEU A 56 0.80 -7.46 -7.13
CA LEU A 56 1.63 -6.27 -6.96
C LEU A 56 2.82 -6.59 -6.05
N VAL A 57 4.04 -6.35 -6.52
CA VAL A 57 5.29 -6.60 -5.81
C VAL A 57 6.01 -5.27 -5.59
N SER A 58 6.40 -4.96 -4.35
CA SER A 58 7.08 -3.69 -4.05
C SER A 58 7.84 -3.75 -2.74
N MET A 59 8.96 -3.02 -2.67
CA MET A 59 9.55 -2.62 -1.39
C MET A 59 8.53 -1.85 -0.53
N HIS A 60 8.62 -2.04 0.78
CA HIS A 60 7.81 -1.33 1.78
C HIS A 60 7.88 0.18 1.54
N GLY A 61 6.73 0.81 1.37
CA GLY A 61 6.65 2.26 1.19
C GLY A 61 5.25 2.74 0.83
N ALA A 62 5.04 4.05 0.89
CA ALA A 62 3.72 4.69 0.68
C ALA A 62 3.02 4.25 -0.62
N GLN A 63 3.80 3.93 -1.66
CA GLN A 63 3.28 3.51 -2.97
C GLN A 63 2.43 2.23 -2.91
N LEU A 64 2.66 1.35 -1.94
CA LEU A 64 1.84 0.15 -1.76
C LEU A 64 0.38 0.46 -1.43
N ILE A 65 0.03 1.72 -1.11
CA ILE A 65 -1.38 2.13 -1.00
C ILE A 65 -2.17 1.93 -2.30
N THR A 66 -1.50 1.90 -3.45
CA THR A 66 -2.15 1.60 -4.73
C THR A 66 -2.69 0.19 -4.82
N SER A 67 -2.30 -0.72 -3.91
CA SER A 67 -2.94 -2.02 -3.76
C SER A 67 -4.46 -1.91 -3.50
N LEU A 68 -4.96 -0.76 -3.04
CA LEU A 68 -6.39 -0.45 -2.99
C LEU A 68 -7.12 -0.67 -4.33
N PHE A 69 -6.41 -0.52 -5.45
CA PHE A 69 -6.97 -0.64 -6.79
C PHE A 69 -6.86 -2.05 -7.36
N LEU A 70 -6.21 -2.98 -6.67
CA LEU A 70 -6.11 -4.36 -7.14
C LEU A 70 -7.48 -5.04 -7.19
N PRO A 71 -7.70 -5.94 -8.16
CA PRO A 71 -8.85 -6.83 -8.16
C PRO A 71 -8.93 -7.68 -6.88
N ARG A 72 -10.15 -8.02 -6.46
CA ARG A 72 -10.36 -9.01 -5.38
C ARG A 72 -9.70 -10.33 -5.74
N GLY A 73 -9.02 -10.95 -4.77
CA GLY A 73 -8.27 -12.18 -4.98
C GLY A 73 -6.88 -11.98 -5.61
N ALA A 74 -6.48 -10.75 -5.94
CA ALA A 74 -5.11 -10.46 -6.31
C ALA A 74 -4.18 -10.47 -5.08
N ALA A 75 -2.88 -10.57 -5.32
CA ALA A 75 -1.85 -10.60 -4.27
C ALA A 75 -1.10 -9.28 -4.13
N VAL A 76 -0.78 -8.92 -2.90
CA VAL A 76 0.17 -7.86 -2.54
C VAL A 76 1.37 -8.55 -1.90
N VAL A 77 2.53 -8.41 -2.53
CA VAL A 77 3.81 -8.94 -2.06
C VAL A 77 4.67 -7.77 -1.62
N GLU A 78 4.83 -7.65 -0.31
CA GLU A 78 5.54 -6.57 0.35
C GLU A 78 6.95 -7.02 0.75
N LEU A 79 7.97 -6.31 0.27
CA LEU A 79 9.37 -6.59 0.56
C LEU A 79 9.90 -5.64 1.64
N PHE A 80 10.52 -6.20 2.66
CA PHE A 80 11.12 -5.45 3.76
C PHE A 80 12.65 -5.52 3.70
N PRO A 81 13.36 -4.40 3.91
CA PRO A 81 14.81 -4.40 4.00
C PRO A 81 15.30 -5.10 5.28
N PHE A 82 16.61 -5.23 5.41
CA PHE A 82 17.23 -5.86 6.56
C PHE A 82 16.88 -5.13 7.88
N ALA A 83 16.85 -5.89 8.98
CA ALA A 83 16.45 -5.42 10.32
C ALA A 83 15.01 -4.88 10.47
N VAL A 84 14.22 -4.77 9.41
CA VAL A 84 12.83 -4.32 9.49
C VAL A 84 11.89 -5.51 9.66
N ASN A 85 11.12 -5.51 10.75
CA ASN A 85 10.20 -6.59 11.09
C ASN A 85 8.80 -6.41 10.46
N PRO A 86 8.38 -7.30 9.53
CA PRO A 86 7.07 -7.21 8.86
C PRO A 86 5.85 -7.23 9.79
N GLU A 87 5.97 -7.81 10.99
CA GLU A 87 4.88 -7.89 11.95
C GLU A 87 4.68 -6.59 12.77
N GLN A 88 5.63 -5.66 12.69
CA GLN A 88 5.56 -4.37 13.39
C GLN A 88 5.08 -3.23 12.49
N TYR A 89 5.20 -3.37 11.16
CA TYR A 89 4.86 -2.33 10.18
C TYR A 89 3.85 -2.90 9.18
N THR A 90 2.60 -3.01 9.61
CA THR A 90 1.55 -3.80 8.93
C THR A 90 0.45 -3.01 8.23
N PRO A 91 0.61 -1.74 7.78
CA PRO A 91 -0.52 -0.98 7.22
C PRO A 91 -1.14 -1.67 6.00
N TYR A 92 -0.35 -2.33 5.16
CA TYR A 92 -0.84 -3.03 3.97
C TYR A 92 -1.38 -4.44 4.26
N LYS A 93 -0.86 -5.12 5.28
CA LYS A 93 -1.48 -6.34 5.84
C LYS A 93 -2.88 -6.02 6.38
N THR A 94 -3.02 -4.91 7.11
CA THR A 94 -4.32 -4.42 7.57
C THR A 94 -5.22 -4.07 6.39
N LEU A 95 -4.70 -3.32 5.41
CA LEU A 95 -5.45 -2.96 4.19
C LEU A 95 -6.01 -4.19 3.48
N ALA A 96 -5.16 -5.18 3.19
CA ALA A 96 -5.56 -6.41 2.52
C ALA A 96 -6.66 -7.18 3.26
N SER A 97 -6.70 -7.04 4.59
CA SER A 97 -7.66 -7.69 5.48
C SER A 97 -8.96 -6.87 5.68
N LEU A 98 -9.06 -5.65 5.15
CA LEU A 98 -10.27 -4.84 5.29
C LEU A 98 -11.46 -5.51 4.57
N PRO A 99 -12.68 -5.45 5.13
CA PRO A 99 -13.86 -6.02 4.50
C PRO A 99 -14.06 -5.48 3.08
N GLY A 100 -14.13 -6.40 2.10
CA GLY A 100 -14.35 -6.06 0.70
C GLY A 100 -13.09 -5.89 -0.14
N MET A 101 -11.89 -5.83 0.47
CA MET A 101 -10.62 -5.83 -0.24
C MET A 101 -10.29 -7.22 -0.78
N ASP A 102 -10.43 -8.25 0.06
CA ASP A 102 -10.17 -9.66 -0.29
C ASP A 102 -8.82 -9.87 -1.00
N LEU A 103 -7.78 -9.16 -0.58
CA LEU A 103 -6.44 -9.31 -1.15
C LEU A 103 -5.67 -10.38 -0.41
N HIS A 104 -4.82 -11.11 -1.12
CA HIS A 104 -3.79 -11.93 -0.50
C HIS A 104 -2.62 -11.05 -0.09
N TYR A 105 -2.19 -11.15 1.15
CA TYR A 105 -1.01 -10.45 1.62
C TYR A 105 0.14 -11.43 1.85
N VAL A 106 1.28 -11.14 1.26
CA VAL A 106 2.53 -11.88 1.46
C VAL A 106 3.62 -10.88 1.81
N SER A 107 4.41 -11.17 2.85
CA SER A 107 5.57 -10.35 3.21
C SER A 107 6.85 -11.16 3.11
N TRP A 108 7.84 -10.62 2.42
CA TRP A 108 9.21 -11.13 2.41
C TRP A 108 10.12 -10.13 3.13
N ARG A 109 11.08 -10.63 3.91
CA ARG A 109 12.08 -9.80 4.62
C ARG A 109 13.46 -10.22 4.17
N ASN A 110 14.33 -9.25 3.87
CA ASN A 110 15.74 -9.53 3.72
C ASN A 110 16.34 -9.93 5.09
N THR A 111 16.83 -11.17 5.19
CA THR A 111 17.50 -11.69 6.39
C THR A 111 19.02 -11.65 6.29
N LYS A 112 19.56 -11.29 5.12
CA LYS A 112 20.99 -11.27 4.81
C LYS A 112 21.52 -9.84 4.85
N GLU A 113 22.43 -9.58 5.77
CA GLU A 113 23.04 -8.26 5.92
C GLU A 113 23.90 -7.91 4.69
N GLU A 114 24.59 -8.91 4.13
CA GLU A 114 25.39 -8.80 2.90
C GLU A 114 24.58 -8.37 1.66
N ASN A 115 23.26 -8.55 1.70
CA ASN A 115 22.34 -8.16 0.64
C ASN A 115 21.80 -6.72 0.82
N THR A 116 22.47 -5.90 1.63
CA THR A 116 21.99 -4.57 2.04
C THR A 116 23.00 -3.50 1.67
N ILE A 117 22.55 -2.43 1.02
CA ILE A 117 23.35 -1.21 0.84
C ILE A 117 22.74 -0.08 1.66
N THR A 118 23.55 0.45 2.58
CA THR A 118 23.18 1.57 3.46
C THR A 118 23.79 2.88 2.95
N HIS A 119 23.22 4.00 3.39
CA HIS A 119 23.61 5.34 2.90
C HIS A 119 23.72 6.34 4.07
N PRO A 120 24.73 6.19 4.95
CA PRO A 120 24.85 6.99 6.18
C PRO A 120 25.04 8.50 5.92
N ASP A 121 25.53 8.87 4.74
CA ASP A 121 25.82 10.26 4.35
C ASP A 121 24.63 10.99 3.71
N ARG A 122 23.49 10.32 3.50
CA ARG A 122 22.28 10.97 2.96
C ARG A 122 21.69 11.99 3.96
N PRO A 123 20.75 12.84 3.52
CA PRO A 123 19.93 13.61 4.47
C PRO A 123 19.22 12.69 5.46
N TRP A 124 18.98 13.19 6.68
CA TRP A 124 18.36 12.38 7.75
C TRP A 124 16.95 11.89 7.36
N GLU A 125 16.20 12.65 6.55
CA GLU A 125 14.89 12.23 6.06
C GLU A 125 14.94 10.99 5.16
N GLN A 126 16.12 10.66 4.63
CA GLN A 126 16.42 9.52 3.75
C GLN A 126 17.33 8.49 4.43
N GLY A 127 17.39 8.49 5.77
CA GLY A 127 18.08 7.48 6.56
C GLY A 127 19.57 7.74 6.81
N GLY A 128 20.10 8.92 6.46
CA GLY A 128 21.47 9.24 6.83
C GLY A 128 21.63 9.53 8.32
N ILE A 129 22.76 9.08 8.87
CA ILE A 129 23.08 9.12 10.31
C ILE A 129 24.31 9.95 10.63
N ALA A 130 25.00 10.52 9.63
CA ALA A 130 26.21 11.33 9.82
C ALA A 130 26.04 12.54 10.77
N HIS A 131 24.80 12.98 10.99
CA HIS A 131 24.43 14.08 11.90
C HIS A 131 24.37 13.67 13.38
N LEU A 132 24.44 12.37 13.69
CA LEU A 132 24.36 11.83 15.05
C LEU A 132 25.75 11.72 15.67
N GLU A 133 25.81 11.58 17.01
CA GLU A 133 27.05 11.25 17.71
C GLU A 133 27.58 9.87 17.28
N LYS A 134 28.91 9.70 17.29
CA LYS A 134 29.56 8.47 16.81
C LYS A 134 29.07 7.21 17.51
N GLU A 135 28.86 7.28 18.82
CA GLU A 135 28.35 6.15 19.62
C GLU A 135 26.96 5.72 19.14
N GLU A 136 26.08 6.67 18.81
CA GLU A 136 24.75 6.38 18.28
C GLU A 136 24.82 5.83 16.85
N GLN A 137 25.75 6.32 16.02
CA GLN A 137 25.98 5.76 14.68
C GLN A 137 26.44 4.30 14.76
N GLU A 138 27.41 3.99 15.62
CA GLU A 138 27.91 2.62 15.85
C GLU A 138 26.79 1.71 16.35
N ARG A 139 26.00 2.15 17.34
CA ARG A 139 24.84 1.41 17.84
C ARG A 139 23.83 1.10 16.73
N ILE A 140 23.53 2.08 15.87
CA ILE A 140 22.60 1.89 14.76
C ILE A 140 23.17 0.92 13.73
N LEU A 141 24.46 1.02 13.40
CA LEU A 141 25.12 0.14 12.42
C LEU A 141 25.13 -1.32 12.87
N GLU A 142 25.36 -1.58 14.16
CA GLU A 142 25.40 -2.93 14.73
C GLU A 142 24.01 -3.56 14.93
N SER A 143 22.94 -2.77 14.83
CA SER A 143 21.59 -3.27 15.12
C SER A 143 21.07 -4.29 14.10
N LYS A 144 20.36 -5.31 14.56
CA LYS A 144 19.85 -6.40 13.69
C LYS A 144 18.33 -6.50 13.63
N ASP A 145 17.65 -5.72 14.46
CA ASP A 145 16.20 -5.55 14.42
C ASP A 145 15.87 -4.16 14.96
N VAL A 146 14.96 -3.45 14.29
CA VAL A 146 14.51 -2.13 14.75
C VAL A 146 13.48 -2.32 15.86
N PRO A 147 13.73 -1.83 17.08
CA PRO A 147 12.75 -1.89 18.16
C PRO A 147 11.48 -1.10 17.82
N ARG A 148 10.38 -1.43 18.53
CA ARG A 148 9.18 -0.61 18.47
C ARG A 148 9.50 0.82 18.90
N HIS A 149 9.05 1.77 18.10
CA HIS A 149 9.32 3.18 18.28
C HIS A 149 8.09 4.00 17.87
N LEU A 150 8.05 5.25 18.30
CA LEU A 150 7.06 6.21 17.80
C LEU A 150 7.49 6.68 16.41
N CYS A 151 6.55 6.63 15.46
CA CYS A 151 6.84 6.82 14.05
C CYS A 151 7.60 8.11 13.74
N CYS A 152 8.35 7.95 12.65
CA CYS A 152 8.59 8.91 11.57
C CYS A 152 9.87 9.72 11.72
N ARG A 153 10.48 9.74 12.91
CA ARG A 153 11.74 10.46 13.15
C ARG A 153 12.78 9.65 13.93
N ASN A 154 12.52 8.38 14.18
CA ASN A 154 13.51 7.51 14.81
C ASN A 154 14.68 7.27 13.83
N PRO A 155 15.94 7.62 14.17
CA PRO A 155 17.05 7.53 13.23
C PRO A 155 17.39 6.10 12.82
N GLU A 156 17.31 5.15 13.75
CA GLU A 156 17.55 3.72 13.47
C GLU A 156 16.53 3.17 12.47
N TRP A 157 15.24 3.50 12.66
CA TRP A 157 14.19 3.17 11.71
C TRP A 157 14.46 3.74 10.34
N LEU A 158 14.79 5.04 10.25
CA LEU A 158 15.06 5.69 8.97
C LEU A 158 16.28 5.06 8.30
N PHE A 159 17.34 4.78 9.05
CA PHE A 159 18.54 4.10 8.55
C PHE A 159 18.23 2.72 7.98
N ARG A 160 17.40 1.91 8.66
CA ARG A 160 17.05 0.56 8.22
C ARG A 160 16.00 0.53 7.11
N ILE A 161 15.01 1.42 7.13
CA ILE A 161 13.94 1.40 6.12
C ILE A 161 14.39 1.96 4.77
N TYR A 162 15.37 2.88 4.73
CA TYR A 162 15.84 3.52 3.48
C TYR A 162 16.98 2.77 2.78
N GLN A 163 17.32 1.57 3.25
CA GLN A 163 18.33 0.71 2.65
C GLN A 163 17.90 0.23 1.27
N ASP A 164 18.86 0.09 0.38
CA ASP A 164 18.66 -0.62 -0.88
C ASP A 164 18.93 -2.11 -0.64
N THR A 165 18.23 -2.97 -1.37
CA THR A 165 18.17 -4.41 -1.09
C THR A 165 18.46 -5.23 -2.33
N LEU A 166 19.40 -6.16 -2.22
CA LEU A 166 19.59 -7.25 -3.16
C LEU A 166 18.64 -8.38 -2.76
N VAL A 167 17.63 -8.66 -3.58
CA VAL A 167 16.62 -9.67 -3.25
C VAL A 167 17.21 -11.06 -3.44
N ASP A 168 17.20 -11.87 -2.39
CA ASP A 168 17.54 -13.29 -2.48
C ASP A 168 16.41 -14.03 -3.21
N ILE A 169 16.56 -14.24 -4.51
CA ILE A 169 15.52 -14.80 -5.37
C ILE A 169 15.01 -16.17 -4.87
N PRO A 170 15.87 -17.13 -4.47
CA PRO A 170 15.39 -18.42 -3.94
C PRO A 170 14.52 -18.26 -2.69
N SER A 171 14.98 -17.50 -1.69
CA SER A 171 14.20 -17.23 -0.48
C SER A 171 12.89 -16.48 -0.79
N PHE A 172 12.94 -15.51 -1.69
CA PHE A 172 11.77 -14.76 -2.12
C PHE A 172 10.71 -15.67 -2.74
N LEU A 173 11.10 -16.52 -3.70
CA LEU A 173 10.18 -17.44 -4.36
C LEU A 173 9.62 -18.49 -3.39
N GLU A 174 10.41 -18.97 -2.44
CA GLU A 174 9.95 -19.91 -1.41
C GLU A 174 8.81 -19.29 -0.57
N VAL A 175 9.05 -18.08 -0.03
CA VAL A 175 8.05 -17.34 0.75
C VAL A 175 6.81 -17.05 -0.08
N LEU A 176 6.99 -16.65 -1.34
CA LEU A 176 5.88 -16.33 -2.23
C LEU A 176 5.04 -17.58 -2.55
N LYS A 177 5.67 -18.72 -2.86
CA LYS A 177 4.96 -19.99 -3.08
C LYS A 177 4.14 -20.41 -1.87
N GLU A 178 4.73 -20.32 -0.68
CA GLU A 178 4.03 -20.70 0.54
C GLU A 178 2.88 -19.74 0.84
N GLY A 179 3.11 -18.44 0.71
CA GLY A 179 2.07 -17.41 0.89
C GLY A 179 0.87 -17.61 -0.06
N MET A 180 1.14 -17.97 -1.32
CA MET A 180 0.11 -18.18 -2.34
C MET A 180 -0.70 -19.47 -2.16
N LYS A 181 -0.24 -20.46 -1.38
CA LYS A 181 -1.05 -21.65 -1.05
C LYS A 181 -2.25 -21.31 -0.19
N THR A 182 -2.15 -20.26 0.62
CA THR A 182 -3.25 -19.82 1.48
C THR A 182 -4.26 -19.03 0.64
N LYS A 183 -5.46 -19.60 0.44
CA LYS A 183 -6.54 -18.88 -0.24
C LYS A 183 -7.05 -17.76 0.68
N PRO A 184 -7.39 -16.58 0.15
CA PRO A 184 -8.04 -15.59 0.97
C PRO A 184 -9.42 -16.17 1.27
N SER A 185 -9.95 -15.94 2.46
CA SER A 185 -11.34 -16.31 2.68
C SER A 185 -12.18 -15.35 1.84
N LEU A 186 -12.53 -15.75 0.61
CA LEU A 186 -13.57 -15.12 -0.22
C LEU A 186 -14.91 -15.41 0.44
N LYS A 187 -15.05 -15.05 1.72
CA LYS A 187 -16.37 -14.97 2.33
C LYS A 187 -17.10 -13.96 1.48
N LYS A 188 -18.28 -14.33 0.98
CA LYS A 188 -19.26 -13.37 0.44
C LYS A 188 -19.61 -12.43 1.59
N SER A 189 -18.73 -11.47 1.92
CA SER A 189 -19.10 -10.35 2.74
C SER A 189 -20.12 -9.61 1.88
N LYS A 190 -21.41 -9.76 2.22
CA LYS A 190 -22.38 -8.76 1.78
C LYS A 190 -21.71 -7.41 2.09
N PRO A 191 -21.59 -6.49 1.12
CA PRO A 191 -20.98 -5.20 1.40
C PRO A 191 -21.71 -4.62 2.58
N ALA A 192 -21.04 -4.58 3.74
CA ALA A 192 -21.56 -3.95 4.94
C ALA A 192 -21.34 -2.44 4.78
N SER A 193 -21.93 -1.88 3.74
CA SER A 193 -22.08 -0.45 3.62
C SER A 193 -23.41 -0.20 2.94
N THR A 194 -24.44 -0.02 3.76
CA THR A 194 -25.37 1.07 3.46
C THR A 194 -24.54 2.34 3.40
N VAL A 195 -23.97 2.63 2.23
CA VAL A 195 -23.36 3.95 2.00
C VAL A 195 -24.54 4.91 2.03
N HIS A 196 -24.65 5.66 3.11
CA HIS A 196 -25.71 6.63 3.25
C HIS A 196 -25.41 7.84 2.34
N PRO A 197 -26.45 8.55 1.87
CA PRO A 197 -26.25 9.85 1.27
C PRO A 197 -25.39 10.72 2.18
N GLY A 198 -24.51 11.51 1.59
CA GLY A 198 -23.73 12.49 2.31
C GLY A 198 -24.66 13.45 3.08
N ARG A 199 -24.11 14.07 4.12
CA ARG A 199 -24.88 15.00 4.96
C ARG A 199 -25.58 16.05 4.10
N VAL A 200 -26.89 16.19 4.30
CA VAL A 200 -27.71 17.24 3.69
C VAL A 200 -27.14 18.61 4.08
N ARG A 201 -26.95 19.48 3.09
CA ARG A 201 -26.44 20.85 3.28
C ARG A 201 -27.52 21.85 2.89
N GLU A 202 -27.43 23.04 3.49
CA GLU A 202 -28.30 24.18 3.20
C GLU A 202 -29.80 23.85 3.28
N PRO A 203 -30.30 23.26 4.38
CA PRO A 203 -31.73 23.05 4.55
C PRO A 203 -32.42 24.41 4.68
N GLN A 204 -33.38 24.67 3.79
CA GLN A 204 -34.23 25.83 3.81
C GLN A 204 -35.67 25.41 4.08
N CYS A 205 -36.35 26.20 4.90
CA CYS A 205 -37.73 25.99 5.29
C CYS A 205 -38.47 27.30 5.09
N GLN A 206 -39.50 27.30 4.25
CA GLN A 206 -40.32 28.46 3.95
C GLN A 206 -41.78 28.14 4.24
N THR A 207 -42.41 28.99 5.03
CA THR A 207 -43.85 28.91 5.31
C THR A 207 -44.55 30.05 4.61
N SER A 208 -45.66 29.74 3.95
CA SER A 208 -46.54 30.74 3.35
C SER A 208 -47.98 30.41 3.64
N VAL A 209 -48.73 31.35 4.20
CA VAL A 209 -50.18 31.22 4.38
C VAL A 209 -50.83 31.72 3.10
N GLN A 210 -51.53 30.84 2.39
CA GLN A 210 -52.13 31.16 1.10
C GLN A 210 -53.58 31.65 1.24
N THR A 211 -54.32 31.11 2.21
CA THR A 211 -55.68 31.55 2.58
C THR A 211 -55.89 31.41 4.09
N THR A 212 -57.05 31.84 4.61
CA THR A 212 -57.39 31.69 6.04
C THR A 212 -57.40 30.24 6.53
N ASN A 213 -57.49 29.25 5.63
CA ASN A 213 -57.56 27.81 5.96
C ASN A 213 -56.44 26.97 5.33
N GLU A 214 -55.50 27.56 4.59
CA GLU A 214 -54.39 26.81 3.96
C GLU A 214 -53.04 27.46 4.24
N ALA A 215 -52.15 26.68 4.86
CA ALA A 215 -50.75 26.98 5.03
C ALA A 215 -49.91 26.00 4.21
N LYS A 216 -48.93 26.54 3.46
CA LYS A 216 -47.95 25.76 2.72
C LYS A 216 -46.60 25.82 3.40
N LEU A 217 -46.00 24.65 3.60
CA LEU A 217 -44.63 24.47 4.05
C LEU A 217 -43.81 23.96 2.86
N THR A 218 -42.78 24.70 2.46
CA THR A 218 -41.82 24.27 1.44
C THR A 218 -40.48 24.02 2.11
N VAL A 219 -39.96 22.81 1.96
CA VAL A 219 -38.65 22.40 2.47
C VAL A 219 -37.76 22.05 1.29
N SER A 220 -36.56 22.62 1.22
CA SER A 220 -35.58 22.36 0.17
C SER A 220 -34.17 22.24 0.74
N TRP A 221 -33.28 21.55 0.04
CA TRP A 221 -31.88 21.38 0.45
C TRP A 221 -30.98 21.09 -0.74
N GLN A 222 -29.67 21.21 -0.54
CA GLN A 222 -28.68 20.80 -1.53
C GLN A 222 -28.58 19.28 -1.61
N ILE A 223 -28.74 18.73 -2.82
CA ILE A 223 -28.67 17.29 -3.07
C ILE A 223 -27.29 16.74 -2.64
N PRO A 224 -27.23 15.65 -1.85
CA PRO A 224 -25.97 15.03 -1.47
C PRO A 224 -25.10 14.67 -2.69
N TRP A 225 -23.84 15.07 -2.67
CA TRP A 225 -22.91 14.91 -3.79
C TRP A 225 -22.73 13.45 -4.25
N ASN A 226 -22.89 12.50 -3.32
CA ASN A 226 -22.67 11.09 -3.58
C ASN A 226 -23.93 10.35 -4.08
N LEU A 227 -25.08 11.03 -4.19
CA LEU A 227 -26.35 10.38 -4.52
C LEU A 227 -26.30 9.62 -5.86
N LYS A 228 -25.61 10.18 -6.87
CA LYS A 228 -25.42 9.58 -8.20
C LYS A 228 -24.60 8.28 -8.20
N TYR A 229 -23.87 8.01 -7.12
CA TYR A 229 -23.09 6.78 -6.94
C TYR A 229 -23.83 5.76 -6.07
N LEU A 230 -24.95 6.15 -5.47
CA LEU A 230 -25.82 5.27 -4.71
C LEU A 230 -26.86 4.68 -5.66
N LYS A 231 -26.97 3.35 -5.71
CA LYS A 231 -28.11 2.67 -6.34
C LYS A 231 -29.33 2.83 -5.43
N VAL A 232 -29.88 4.04 -5.36
CA VAL A 232 -31.20 4.25 -4.79
C VAL A 232 -32.17 3.69 -5.82
N ARG A 233 -32.85 2.58 -5.49
CA ARG A 233 -33.94 2.08 -6.34
C ARG A 233 -34.98 3.18 -6.47
N GLU A 234 -35.38 3.50 -7.70
CA GLU A 234 -36.67 4.16 -7.95
C GLU A 234 -37.82 3.28 -7.47
#